data_AF-A0A937QTT5-F1
#
_entry.id   AF-A0A937QTT5-F1
#
_cell.length_a   1.000
_cell.length_b   1.000
_cell.length_c   1.000
_cell.angle_alpha   90.00
_cell.angle_beta   90.00
_cell.angle_gamma   90.00
#
_symmetry.space_group_name_H-M   'P 1'
#
loop_
_entity.id
_entity.type
_entity.pdbx_description
1 polymer ?
#
loop_
_entity_poly.entity_id
_entity_poly.type
_entity_poly.pdbx_seq_one_letter_code
_entity_poly.pdbx_strand_id
1 'polypeptide(L)'
;MTEEAERELIKGPWSWTADDIKLLKRLYPQGNIKMIAERLNRPLTAVRQKAYDMGMKTNVYRYWTEDDLKLLAKLYPDMTTPELASQFNRSEGSVKTKALQLKLRKSQKYLKAIQSRPRKRRKKK
;
A
#
# COMPACT_ATOMS: atom_id res chain seq x y z
N MET A 1 15.54 44.86 3.04
CA MET A 1 14.30 44.65 3.82
C MET A 1 13.17 44.30 2.85
N THR A 2 13.22 43.12 2.24
CA THR A 2 12.25 42.66 1.23
C THR A 2 11.40 41.53 1.79
N GLU A 3 10.97 41.65 3.05
CA GLU A 3 10.22 40.59 3.76
C GLU A 3 8.70 40.82 3.80
N GLU A 4 8.20 41.91 3.22
CA GLU A 4 6.78 42.28 3.35
C GLU A 4 5.92 41.95 2.13
N ALA A 5 6.52 41.63 0.98
CA ALA A 5 5.79 41.40 -0.27
C ALA A 5 5.31 39.95 -0.48
N GLU A 6 5.71 38.98 0.36
CA GLU A 6 5.25 37.59 0.24
C GLU A 6 3.98 37.29 1.06
N ARG A 7 3.40 38.30 1.73
CA ARG A 7 2.30 38.11 2.70
C ARG A 7 0.88 38.12 2.14
N GLU A 8 0.68 38.34 0.85
CA GLU A 8 -0.65 38.50 0.25
C GLU A 8 -0.90 37.53 -0.92
N LEU A 9 -0.55 36.25 -0.74
CA LEU A 9 -1.02 35.19 -1.65
C LEU A 9 -2.44 34.79 -1.27
N ILE A 10 -3.41 35.40 -1.94
CA ILE A 10 -4.81 35.01 -2.18
C ILE A 10 -5.31 33.92 -1.21
N LYS A 11 -5.87 34.34 -0.08
CA LYS A 11 -6.58 33.47 0.89
C LYS A 11 -7.94 33.04 0.33
N GLY A 12 -7.93 32.20 -0.70
CA GLY A 12 -9.10 31.42 -1.09
C GLY A 12 -9.21 30.14 -0.25
N PRO A 13 -10.37 29.47 -0.21
CA PRO A 13 -10.55 28.17 0.46
C PRO A 13 -9.61 27.05 -0.07
N TRP A 14 -8.84 27.35 -1.12
CA TRP A 14 -7.89 26.48 -1.80
C TRP A 14 -6.41 26.73 -1.45
N SER A 15 -6.08 27.75 -0.65
CA SER A 15 -4.69 28.00 -0.23
C SER A 15 -4.25 27.01 0.84
N TRP A 16 -3.16 26.27 0.59
CA TRP A 16 -2.55 25.35 1.57
C TRP A 16 -1.62 26.13 2.49
N THR A 17 -1.89 26.14 3.79
CA THR A 17 -1.01 26.80 4.77
C THR A 17 0.23 25.94 5.06
N ALA A 18 1.29 26.57 5.60
CA ALA A 18 2.48 25.84 6.05
C ALA A 18 2.13 24.76 7.10
N ASP A 19 1.16 25.04 7.97
CA ASP A 19 0.66 24.10 8.99
C ASP A 19 -0.10 22.94 8.36
N ASP A 20 -0.96 23.19 7.36
CA ASP A 20 -1.65 22.14 6.60
C ASP A 20 -0.64 21.17 5.97
N ILE A 21 0.43 21.72 5.37
CA ILE A 21 1.49 20.94 4.74
C ILE A 21 2.26 20.13 5.78
N LYS A 22 2.56 20.70 6.95
CA LYS A 22 3.25 20.02 8.05
C LYS A 22 2.41 18.87 8.60
N LEU A 23 1.10 19.08 8.77
CA LEU A 23 0.17 18.05 9.21
C LEU A 23 0.05 16.93 8.18
N LEU A 24 -0.08 17.29 6.89
CA LEU A 24 -0.12 16.33 5.79
C LEU A 24 1.16 15.49 5.75
N LYS A 25 2.36 16.09 5.84
CA LYS A 25 3.65 15.36 5.89
C LYS A 25 3.71 14.35 7.03
N ARG A 26 3.16 14.70 8.21
CA ARG A 26 3.19 13.84 9.39
C ARG A 26 2.23 12.66 9.27
N LEU A 27 1.03 12.89 8.75
CA LEU A 27 -0.05 11.89 8.74
C LEU A 27 -0.10 11.05 7.47
N TYR A 28 0.33 11.59 6.32
CA TYR A 28 0.24 10.92 5.02
C TYR A 28 0.98 9.57 4.97
N PRO A 29 2.18 9.40 5.58
CA PRO A 29 2.85 8.10 5.61
C PRO A 29 2.04 6.99 6.30
N GLN A 30 1.17 7.35 7.25
CA GLN A 30 0.28 6.41 7.96
C GLN A 30 -0.89 5.93 7.08
N GLY A 31 -1.16 6.65 5.97
CA GLY A 31 -2.09 6.30 4.90
C GLY A 31 -3.58 6.35 5.23
N ASN A 32 -3.97 6.98 6.33
CA ASN A 32 -5.38 7.24 6.63
C ASN A 32 -5.84 8.57 6.01
N ILE A 33 -5.97 8.61 4.68
CA ILE A 33 -6.31 9.84 3.92
C ILE A 33 -7.65 10.43 4.37
N LYS A 34 -8.62 9.60 4.77
CA LYS A 34 -9.92 10.05 5.27
C LYS A 34 -9.80 10.87 6.55
N MET A 35 -9.05 10.35 7.53
CA MET A 35 -8.78 11.08 8.77
C MET A 35 -8.03 12.39 8.50
N ILE A 36 -7.11 12.42 7.53
CA ILE A 36 -6.37 13.62 7.16
C ILE A 36 -7.31 14.67 6.54
N ALA A 37 -8.21 14.23 5.65
CA ALA A 37 -9.22 15.08 5.02
C ALA A 37 -10.16 15.70 6.05
N GLU A 38 -10.63 14.90 7.02
CA GLU A 38 -11.47 15.39 8.13
C GLU A 38 -10.72 16.42 9.00
N ARG A 39 -9.45 16.17 9.34
CA ARG A 39 -8.64 17.11 10.14
C ARG A 39 -8.32 18.42 9.43
N LEU A 40 -8.11 18.36 8.12
CA LEU A 40 -7.83 19.54 7.28
C LEU A 40 -9.11 20.23 6.81
N ASN A 41 -10.29 19.66 7.11
CA ASN A 41 -11.59 20.07 6.58
C ASN A 41 -11.60 20.26 5.05
N ARG A 42 -10.93 19.34 4.34
CA ARG A 42 -10.75 19.37 2.87
C ARG A 42 -11.25 18.07 2.26
N PRO A 43 -11.70 18.08 0.99
CA PRO A 43 -12.10 16.86 0.31
C PRO A 43 -10.91 15.91 0.12
N LEU A 44 -11.19 14.61 0.18
CA LEU A 44 -10.21 13.53 -0.04
C LEU A 44 -9.39 13.73 -1.33
N THR A 45 -10.06 14.21 -2.38
CA THR A 45 -9.46 14.47 -3.69
C THR A 45 -8.41 15.57 -3.62
N ALA A 46 -8.67 16.67 -2.90
CA ALA A 46 -7.70 17.76 -2.72
C ALA A 46 -6.48 17.30 -1.91
N VAL A 47 -6.68 16.52 -0.84
CA VAL A 47 -5.57 15.95 -0.05
C VAL A 47 -4.71 15.02 -0.89
N ARG A 48 -5.35 14.17 -1.71
CA ARG A 48 -4.65 13.26 -2.62
C ARG A 48 -3.87 14.02 -3.68
N GLN A 49 -4.50 15.01 -4.32
CA GLN A 49 -3.86 15.83 -5.35
C GLN A 49 -2.66 16.57 -4.78
N LYS A 50 -2.82 17.22 -3.62
CA LYS A 50 -1.72 17.94 -3.00
C LYS A 50 -0.56 17.03 -2.62
N ALA A 51 -0.85 15.84 -2.08
CA ALA A 51 0.18 14.86 -1.78
C ALA A 51 0.89 14.36 -3.05
N TYR A 52 0.15 14.20 -4.16
CA TYR A 52 0.70 13.87 -5.47
C TYR A 52 1.62 14.98 -6.00
N ASP A 53 1.18 16.23 -5.96
CA ASP A 53 1.96 17.40 -6.38
C ASP A 53 3.26 17.55 -5.58
N MET A 54 3.24 17.15 -4.30
CA MET A 54 4.41 17.14 -3.43
C MET A 54 5.23 15.84 -3.49
N GLY A 55 4.86 14.90 -4.35
CA GLY A 55 5.56 13.61 -4.51
C GLY A 55 5.54 12.73 -3.25
N MET A 56 4.57 12.94 -2.34
CA MET A 56 4.46 12.18 -1.11
C MET A 56 4.01 10.75 -1.40
N LYS A 57 4.67 9.78 -0.77
CA LYS A 57 4.33 8.36 -0.87
C LYS A 57 3.76 7.88 0.46
N THR A 58 2.68 7.12 0.40
CA THR A 58 2.16 6.46 1.60
C THR A 58 3.02 5.24 1.90
N ASN A 59 3.33 5.01 3.18
CA ASN A 59 4.07 3.81 3.59
C ASN A 59 3.17 2.56 3.66
N VAL A 60 1.87 2.75 3.38
CA VAL A 60 0.87 1.68 3.36
C VAL A 60 1.09 0.71 2.19
N TYR A 61 1.56 1.21 1.05
CA TYR A 61 1.92 0.36 -0.07
C TYR A 61 3.36 -0.10 0.08
N ARG A 62 3.56 -1.18 0.85
CA ARG A 62 4.86 -1.88 0.89
C ARG A 62 5.15 -2.46 -0.49
N TYR A 63 5.97 -1.78 -1.28
CA TYR A 63 6.41 -2.25 -2.59
C TYR A 63 7.16 -3.57 -2.46
N TRP A 64 7.01 -4.44 -3.46
CA TRP A 64 7.83 -5.66 -3.56
C TRP A 64 9.24 -5.24 -3.94
N THR A 65 10.20 -5.46 -3.05
CA THR A 65 11.62 -5.26 -3.35
C THR A 65 12.13 -6.41 -4.20
N GLU A 66 13.27 -6.22 -4.87
CA GLU A 66 13.90 -7.31 -5.64
C GLU A 66 14.22 -8.52 -4.76
N ASP A 67 14.63 -8.29 -3.52
CA ASP A 67 14.88 -9.36 -2.55
C ASP A 67 13.59 -10.10 -2.16
N ASP A 68 12.49 -9.37 -1.95
CA ASP A 68 11.18 -9.99 -1.71
C ASP A 68 10.78 -10.88 -2.90
N LEU A 69 11.06 -10.44 -4.14
CA LEU A 69 10.74 -11.19 -5.36
C LEU A 69 11.60 -12.44 -5.52
N LYS A 70 12.91 -12.34 -5.26
CA LYS A 70 13.84 -13.49 -5.26
C LYS A 70 13.43 -14.51 -4.21
N LEU A 71 13.07 -14.05 -3.01
CA LEU A 71 12.61 -14.91 -1.93
C LEU A 71 11.28 -15.58 -2.29
N LEU A 72 10.34 -14.83 -2.87
CA LEU A 72 9.07 -15.36 -3.35
C LEU A 72 9.30 -16.44 -4.41
N ALA A 73 10.18 -16.21 -5.39
CA ALA A 73 10.51 -17.19 -6.43
C ALA A 73 11.09 -18.49 -5.85
N LYS A 74 11.91 -18.40 -4.80
CA LYS A 74 12.52 -19.57 -4.13
C LYS A 74 11.52 -20.36 -3.30
N LEU A 75 10.62 -19.69 -2.57
CA LEU A 75 9.71 -20.34 -1.63
C LEU A 75 8.36 -20.73 -2.24
N TYR A 76 7.96 -20.07 -3.35
CA TYR A 76 6.69 -20.32 -3.98
C TYR A 76 6.48 -21.78 -4.43
N PRO A 77 7.46 -22.51 -4.98
CA PRO A 77 7.24 -23.89 -5.44
C PRO A 77 6.79 -24.86 -4.34
N ASP A 78 7.26 -24.68 -3.10
CA ASP A 78 7.13 -25.67 -2.02
C ASP A 78 6.25 -25.23 -0.83
N MET A 79 6.05 -23.92 -0.63
CA MET A 79 5.22 -23.41 0.47
C MET A 79 3.78 -23.10 0.08
N THR A 80 2.89 -23.04 1.07
CA THR A 80 1.50 -22.65 0.87
C THR A 80 1.34 -21.13 0.72
N THR A 81 0.29 -20.68 0.02
CA THR A 81 0.02 -19.23 -0.12
C THR A 81 -0.25 -18.51 1.22
N PRO A 82 -0.91 -19.11 2.23
CA PRO A 82 -1.09 -18.48 3.54
C PRO A 82 0.21 -18.32 4.34
N GLU A 83 1.13 -19.29 4.26
CA GLU A 83 2.44 -19.18 4.91
C GLU A 83 3.28 -18.06 4.30
N LEU A 84 3.32 -17.99 2.96
CA LEU A 84 4.00 -16.91 2.24
C LEU A 84 3.37 -15.56 2.59
N ALA A 85 2.04 -15.46 2.65
CA ALA A 85 1.34 -14.25 3.04
C ALA A 85 1.76 -13.77 4.45
N SER A 86 1.86 -14.70 5.40
CA SER A 86 2.31 -14.42 6.76
C SER A 86 3.78 -13.97 6.79
N GLN A 87 4.64 -14.62 6.01
CA GLN A 87 6.08 -14.31 5.95
C GLN A 87 6.35 -12.93 5.33
N PHE A 88 5.62 -12.55 4.27
CA PHE A 88 5.75 -11.23 3.65
C PHE A 88 4.92 -10.15 4.35
N ASN A 89 4.17 -10.51 5.41
CA ASN A 89 3.21 -9.66 6.10
C ASN A 89 2.25 -8.96 5.12
N ARG A 90 1.77 -9.70 4.11
CA ARG A 90 0.91 -9.24 3.01
C ARG A 90 -0.31 -10.13 2.89
N SER A 91 -1.34 -9.68 2.18
CA SER A 91 -2.53 -10.51 1.92
C SER A 91 -2.23 -11.66 0.95
N GLU A 92 -2.94 -12.80 1.12
CA GLU A 92 -2.84 -13.94 0.19
C GLU A 92 -3.11 -13.55 -1.26
N GLY A 93 -4.05 -12.61 -1.48
CA GLY A 93 -4.35 -12.07 -2.80
C GLY A 93 -3.14 -11.36 -3.42
N SER A 94 -2.42 -10.54 -2.64
CA SER A 94 -1.22 -9.84 -3.12
C SER A 94 -0.12 -10.83 -3.56
N VAL A 95 0.12 -11.88 -2.75
CA VAL A 95 1.10 -12.92 -3.05
C VAL A 95 0.72 -13.69 -4.32
N LYS A 96 -0.56 -14.08 -4.47
CA LYS A 96 -1.04 -14.79 -5.66
C LYS A 96 -0.91 -13.95 -6.93
N THR A 97 -1.35 -12.69 -6.88
CA THR A 97 -1.23 -11.77 -8.02
C THR A 97 0.24 -11.56 -8.40
N LYS A 98 1.13 -11.41 -7.41
CA LYS A 98 2.55 -11.22 -7.69
C LYS A 98 3.20 -12.47 -8.27
N ALA A 99 2.88 -13.65 -7.74
CA ALA A 99 3.36 -14.92 -8.29
C ALA A 99 2.88 -15.15 -9.72
N LEU A 100 1.63 -14.76 -10.04
CA LEU A 100 1.10 -14.82 -11.40
C LEU A 100 1.86 -13.88 -12.35
N GLN A 101 2.12 -12.64 -11.92
CA GLN A 101 2.94 -11.68 -12.68
C GLN A 101 4.35 -12.21 -12.96
N LEU A 102 4.94 -12.91 -11.98
CA LEU A 102 6.26 -13.56 -12.11
C LEU A 102 6.21 -14.94 -12.81
N LYS A 103 5.02 -15.38 -13.27
CA LYS A 103 4.79 -16.70 -13.90
C LYS A 103 5.30 -17.88 -13.05
N LEU A 104 5.32 -17.73 -11.73
CA LEU A 104 5.77 -18.78 -10.81
C LEU A 104 4.74 -19.90 -10.75
N ARG A 105 5.22 -21.15 -10.76
CA ARG A 105 4.38 -22.35 -10.64
C ARG A 105 4.75 -23.14 -9.38
N LYS A 106 3.77 -23.84 -8.83
CA LYS A 106 3.97 -24.78 -7.73
C LYS A 106 4.69 -26.04 -8.22
N SER A 107 5.49 -26.66 -7.36
CA SER A 107 6.21 -27.88 -7.71
C SER A 107 5.24 -29.05 -7.93
N GLN A 108 5.60 -29.99 -8.81
CA GLN A 108 4.74 -31.14 -9.13
C GLN A 108 4.48 -32.02 -7.91
N LYS A 109 5.48 -32.15 -7.00
CA LYS A 109 5.33 -32.83 -5.71
C LYS A 109 4.26 -32.17 -4.85
N TYR A 110 4.30 -30.84 -4.75
CA TYR A 110 3.33 -30.06 -4.00
C TYR A 110 1.90 -30.17 -4.59
N LEU A 111 1.77 -30.14 -5.92
CA LEU A 111 0.48 -30.32 -6.58
C LEU A 111 -0.14 -31.70 -6.31
N LYS A 112 0.67 -32.77 -6.35
CA LYS A 112 0.22 -34.12 -5.99
C LYS A 112 -0.26 -34.19 -4.53
N ALA A 113 0.47 -33.56 -3.61
CA ALA A 113 0.10 -33.50 -2.19
C ALA A 113 -1.16 -32.66 -1.91
N ILE A 114 -1.47 -31.65 -2.74
CA ILE A 114 -2.74 -30.92 -2.64
C ILE A 114 -3.90 -31.76 -3.17
N GLN A 115 -3.72 -32.47 -4.29
CA GLN A 115 -4.78 -33.28 -4.89
C GLN A 115 -5.25 -34.39 -3.95
N SER A 116 -4.38 -34.92 -3.10
CA SER A 116 -4.72 -35.92 -2.09
C SER A 116 -5.38 -35.35 -0.83
N ARG A 117 -5.41 -34.03 -0.63
CA ARG A 117 -6.03 -33.41 0.56
C ARG A 117 -7.54 -33.25 0.38
N PRO A 118 -8.36 -33.68 1.36
CA PRO A 118 -9.81 -33.48 1.31
C PRO A 118 -10.13 -31.98 1.32
N ARG A 119 -11.04 -31.55 0.42
CA ARG A 119 -11.45 -30.14 0.33
C ARG A 119 -12.13 -29.71 1.64
N LYS A 120 -11.61 -28.67 2.29
CA LYS A 120 -12.29 -28.03 3.43
C LYS A 120 -13.66 -27.50 2.96
N ARG A 121 -14.75 -28.02 3.53
CA ARG A 121 -16.09 -27.45 3.34
C ARG A 121 -16.10 -26.03 3.89
N ARG A 122 -16.43 -25.06 3.03
CA ARG A 122 -16.61 -23.67 3.43
C ARG A 122 -17.86 -23.61 4.32
N LYS A 123 -17.70 -23.29 5.61
CA LYS A 123 -18.85 -23.10 6.50
C LYS A 123 -19.65 -21.91 5.97
N LYS A 124 -20.93 -22.14 5.62
CA LYS A 124 -21.88 -21.06 5.36
C LYS A 124 -22.04 -20.29 6.68
N LYS A 125 -21.83 -18.98 6.61
CA LYS A 125 -22.05 -18.06 7.71
C LYS A 125 -23.46 -17.52 7.59
#